data_AF-Q21MW7-F1
#
_entry.id   AF-Q21MW7-F1
#
_cell.length_a   1.000
_cell.length_b   1.000
_cell.length_c   1.000
_cell.angle_alpha   90.00
_cell.angle_beta   90.00
_cell.angle_gamma   90.00
#
_symmetry.space_group_name_H-M   'P 1'
#
loop_
_entity.id
_entity.type
_entity.pdbx_description
1 polymer ?
#
loop_
_entity_poly.entity_id
_entity_poly.type
_entity_poly.pdbx_seq_one_letter_code
_entity_poly.pdbx_strand_id
1 'polypeptide(L)'
;MKTIALFTFAFGCFIAGYMVSSVAKDSANNGDQLALNKSNHPPTTHVNALAACTLEPATIKPNEVTRNTKAALNTTAPIAGDENIESMLERLDMLRQQAGNGELVAEQFDILKKAIATNPQLADDLIDLLYNTPLDSHLFSSALTALQTLPAQDLDFALLSIAEQYEGALENVESREKFLALLTNTSGTIDSKPTVQALLHIVDMEAVDASTKLEALHLVQPHQLFEEEKHGIRIELTQLIDHSPANEAAKVVPQLLRFSDQEHRPAVASDLLSQHRANPIRNAVLDSLASGDISATEEMKNALMAIANNPNDNLNHEARAILEYAFELNKQEYDQLAVKYNREL
;
A
#
# COMPACT_ATOMS: atom_id res chain seq x y z
N MET A 1 12.27 32.16 -37.69
CA MET A 1 10.94 31.75 -37.19
C MET A 1 10.80 30.25 -37.40
N LYS A 2 10.90 29.46 -36.33
CA LYS A 2 10.63 28.02 -36.33
C LYS A 2 9.75 27.73 -35.12
N THR A 3 8.58 27.17 -35.40
CA THR A 3 7.51 26.78 -34.49
C THR A 3 7.92 25.53 -33.71
N ILE A 4 7.78 25.58 -32.39
CA ILE A 4 7.91 24.41 -31.50
C ILE A 4 6.50 23.87 -31.27
N ALA A 5 6.28 22.62 -31.66
CA ALA A 5 5.06 21.89 -31.34
C ALA A 5 5.17 21.32 -29.93
N LEU A 6 4.27 21.75 -29.05
CA LEU A 6 4.11 21.22 -27.69
C LEU A 6 3.21 19.98 -27.79
N PHE A 7 3.76 18.79 -27.53
CA PHE A 7 2.99 17.56 -27.39
C PHE A 7 2.54 17.45 -25.93
N THR A 8 1.26 17.68 -25.67
CA THR A 8 0.64 17.43 -24.36
C THR A 8 0.17 15.97 -24.34
N PHE A 9 0.89 15.11 -23.61
CA PHE A 9 0.43 13.76 -23.29
C PHE A 9 -0.48 13.84 -22.06
N ALA A 10 -1.78 13.61 -22.26
CA ALA A 10 -2.72 13.39 -21.17
C ALA A 10 -2.62 11.91 -20.74
N PHE A 11 -2.01 11.64 -19.59
CA PHE A 11 -2.11 10.34 -18.93
C PHE A 11 -3.43 10.30 -18.16
N GLY A 12 -4.37 9.49 -18.63
CA GLY A 12 -5.55 9.11 -17.87
C GLY A 12 -5.17 8.00 -16.90
N CYS A 13 -5.19 8.29 -15.59
CA CYS A 13 -5.04 7.27 -14.56
C CYS A 13 -6.34 6.48 -14.43
N PHE A 14 -6.28 5.19 -14.79
CA PHE A 14 -7.30 4.20 -14.53
C PHE A 14 -7.08 3.68 -13.10
N ILE A 15 -7.92 4.06 -12.14
CA ILE A 15 -7.83 3.53 -10.77
C ILE A 15 -8.53 2.17 -10.76
N ALA A 16 -7.72 1.11 -10.75
CA ALA A 16 -8.17 -0.25 -10.44
C ALA A 16 -8.43 -0.35 -8.92
N GLY A 17 -9.65 -0.70 -8.54
CA GLY A 17 -10.02 -0.95 -7.16
C GLY A 17 -9.25 -2.13 -6.57
N TYR A 18 -8.60 -1.90 -5.43
CA TYR A 18 -8.00 -2.97 -4.63
C TYR A 18 -9.11 -3.76 -3.92
N MET A 19 -9.23 -5.04 -4.27
CA MET A 19 -9.89 -6.06 -3.45
C MET A 19 -8.96 -6.41 -2.28
N VAL A 20 -9.41 -6.18 -1.05
CA VAL A 20 -8.78 -6.74 0.15
C VAL A 20 -9.05 -8.25 0.17
N SER A 21 -7.99 -9.06 0.08
CA SER A 21 -8.05 -10.50 0.30
C SER A 21 -7.67 -10.78 1.75
N SER A 22 -8.62 -11.29 2.54
CA SER A 22 -8.40 -11.75 3.91
C SER A 22 -7.72 -13.12 3.90
N VAL A 23 -6.46 -13.17 4.31
CA VAL A 23 -5.77 -14.44 4.59
C VAL A 23 -6.06 -14.83 6.05
N ALA A 24 -6.81 -15.93 6.22
CA ALA A 24 -7.00 -16.60 7.48
C ALA A 24 -5.66 -17.16 7.99
N LYS A 25 -5.27 -16.80 9.23
CA LYS A 25 -4.14 -17.38 9.95
C LYS A 25 -4.49 -18.79 10.42
N ASP A 26 -3.90 -19.81 9.78
CA ASP A 26 -3.78 -21.15 10.35
C ASP A 26 -2.60 -21.17 11.35
N SER A 27 -2.93 -21.22 12.64
CA SER A 27 -1.97 -21.55 13.70
C SER A 27 -1.77 -23.06 13.79
N ALA A 28 -0.68 -23.57 13.19
CA ALA A 28 -0.20 -24.92 13.43
C ALA A 28 1.01 -24.88 14.38
N ASN A 29 0.81 -25.37 15.61
CA ASN A 29 1.87 -25.57 16.60
C ASN A 29 2.29 -27.05 16.55
N ASN A 30 3.56 -27.33 16.27
CA ASN A 30 4.13 -28.69 16.25
C ASN A 30 4.71 -29.05 17.62
N GLY A 31 4.49 -30.29 18.07
CA GLY A 31 5.14 -30.87 19.25
C GLY A 31 4.71 -32.32 19.51
N ASP A 32 5.54 -33.24 19.04
CA ASP A 32 5.40 -34.70 19.01
C ASP A 32 5.74 -35.36 20.38
N GLN A 33 5.05 -36.47 20.74
CA GLN A 33 5.58 -37.71 21.39
C GLN A 33 4.54 -38.58 22.15
N LEU A 34 4.27 -39.76 21.55
CA LEU A 34 4.06 -41.12 22.11
C LEU A 34 3.75 -41.36 23.61
N ALA A 35 2.64 -42.08 23.91
CA ALA A 35 2.62 -43.37 24.65
C ALA A 35 1.21 -44.00 24.76
N LEU A 36 1.18 -45.34 24.75
CA LEU A 36 0.05 -46.28 24.83
C LEU A 36 -0.96 -46.03 25.98
N ASN A 37 -2.26 -46.36 25.79
CA ASN A 37 -2.88 -47.65 26.17
C ASN A 37 -4.44 -47.58 26.27
N LYS A 38 -5.11 -48.49 25.55
CA LYS A 38 -6.40 -49.19 25.82
C LYS A 38 -7.73 -48.45 26.14
N SER A 39 -8.65 -48.63 25.18
CA SER A 39 -9.96 -49.33 25.32
C SER A 39 -11.14 -48.62 26.03
N ASN A 40 -12.16 -48.18 25.27
CA ASN A 40 -13.48 -48.86 25.17
C ASN A 40 -14.59 -47.97 24.53
N HIS A 41 -15.16 -48.49 23.43
CA HIS A 41 -16.58 -48.40 23.02
C HIS A 41 -17.16 -47.12 22.35
N PRO A 42 -18.25 -47.26 21.53
CA PRO A 42 -18.26 -47.01 20.08
C PRO A 42 -19.07 -45.75 19.66
N PRO A 43 -19.18 -45.40 18.35
CA PRO A 43 -19.77 -44.15 17.90
C PRO A 43 -21.29 -44.27 17.77
N THR A 44 -22.04 -43.33 18.34
CA THR A 44 -23.45 -43.10 18.01
C THR A 44 -23.57 -41.96 17.02
N THR A 45 -23.83 -42.34 15.77
CA THR A 45 -24.52 -41.55 14.76
C THR A 45 -25.93 -41.23 15.25
N HIS A 46 -26.37 -39.97 15.16
CA HIS A 46 -27.79 -39.69 14.99
C HIS A 46 -27.99 -38.44 14.11
N VAL A 47 -28.96 -38.61 13.24
CA VAL A 47 -29.33 -37.82 12.08
C VAL A 47 -30.49 -36.88 12.45
N ASN A 48 -30.61 -35.80 11.67
CA ASN A 48 -31.84 -35.13 11.24
C ASN A 48 -32.57 -34.10 12.12
N ALA A 49 -32.89 -33.00 11.42
CA ALA A 49 -34.20 -32.39 11.21
C ALA A 49 -34.58 -31.11 11.96
N LEU A 50 -34.82 -30.10 11.11
CA LEU A 50 -35.90 -29.10 11.07
C LEU A 50 -37.03 -29.17 12.12
N ALA A 51 -37.50 -27.94 12.44
CA ALA A 51 -38.85 -27.53 12.88
C ALA A 51 -39.16 -27.70 14.39
N ALA A 52 -39.86 -26.82 15.10
CA ALA A 52 -40.54 -25.54 14.82
C ALA A 52 -40.95 -24.90 16.17
N CYS A 53 -41.28 -23.60 16.17
CA CYS A 53 -42.35 -23.05 17.01
C CYS A 53 -42.86 -21.77 16.33
N THR A 54 -43.82 -21.88 15.40
CA THR A 54 -45.28 -21.69 15.57
C THR A 54 -45.67 -20.25 15.91
N LEU A 55 -46.32 -19.57 14.96
CA LEU A 55 -47.40 -18.60 15.17
C LEU A 55 -48.18 -18.46 13.84
N GLU A 56 -49.45 -18.87 13.85
CA GLU A 56 -50.51 -18.54 12.88
C GLU A 56 -51.69 -17.96 13.69
N PRO A 57 -52.71 -17.31 13.08
CA PRO A 57 -52.70 -16.41 11.95
C PRO A 57 -53.55 -15.14 12.22
N ALA A 58 -53.25 -14.01 11.56
CA ALA A 58 -54.21 -12.91 11.44
C ALA A 58 -54.50 -12.67 9.95
N THR A 59 -55.71 -13.04 9.56
CA THR A 59 -56.30 -12.90 8.23
C THR A 59 -56.42 -11.43 7.83
N ILE A 60 -55.71 -10.99 6.79
CA ILE A 60 -56.09 -9.82 5.98
C ILE A 60 -56.05 -10.22 4.51
N LYS A 61 -57.17 -9.98 3.82
CA LYS A 61 -57.44 -10.31 2.41
C LYS A 61 -56.48 -9.58 1.45
N PRO A 62 -56.22 -10.14 0.26
CA PRO A 62 -55.37 -9.52 -0.75
C PRO A 62 -56.12 -8.34 -1.37
N ASN A 63 -55.55 -7.13 -1.25
CA ASN A 63 -55.86 -6.06 -2.18
C ASN A 63 -54.67 -5.90 -3.12
N GLU A 64 -54.98 -6.01 -4.42
CA GLU A 64 -54.12 -5.71 -5.53
C GLU A 64 -53.42 -4.36 -5.35
N VAL A 65 -52.09 -4.35 -5.31
CA VAL A 65 -51.29 -3.32 -5.97
C VAL A 65 -50.18 -4.01 -6.72
N THR A 66 -50.55 -4.55 -7.88
CA THR A 66 -49.58 -4.81 -8.94
C THR A 66 -49.13 -3.45 -9.49
N ARG A 67 -47.82 -3.30 -9.69
CA ARG A 67 -47.11 -2.16 -10.33
C ARG A 67 -46.91 -0.94 -9.43
N ASN A 68 -45.69 -0.80 -8.91
CA ASN A 68 -44.80 0.33 -9.23
C ASN A 68 -43.42 0.19 -8.54
N THR A 69 -42.70 -0.91 -8.75
CA THR A 69 -41.28 -1.03 -8.31
C THR A 69 -40.28 -0.74 -9.42
N LYS A 70 -40.74 -0.40 -10.63
CA LYS A 70 -39.87 0.04 -11.74
C LYS A 70 -39.87 1.55 -11.99
N ALA A 71 -40.71 2.30 -11.28
CA ALA A 71 -40.83 3.75 -11.42
C ALA A 71 -40.04 4.55 -10.37
N ALA A 72 -39.48 3.89 -9.34
CA ALA A 72 -38.70 4.54 -8.28
C ALA A 72 -37.18 4.56 -8.52
N LEU A 73 -36.69 3.94 -9.61
CA LEU A 73 -35.26 3.88 -9.94
C LEU A 73 -34.87 4.69 -11.20
N ASN A 74 -35.81 5.41 -11.81
CA ASN A 74 -35.57 6.33 -12.93
C ASN A 74 -35.78 7.79 -12.52
N THR A 75 -35.43 8.13 -11.28
CA THR A 75 -35.30 9.53 -10.90
C THR A 75 -33.87 9.97 -11.14
N THR A 76 -33.66 10.60 -12.30
CA THR A 76 -32.76 11.76 -12.45
C THR A 76 -33.31 12.90 -11.58
N ALA A 77 -33.40 12.67 -10.27
CA ALA A 77 -33.76 13.73 -9.34
C ALA A 77 -32.53 14.64 -9.26
N PRO A 78 -32.66 15.95 -9.57
CA PRO A 78 -31.61 16.88 -9.18
C PRO A 78 -31.47 16.77 -7.66
N ILE A 79 -30.23 16.69 -7.18
CA ILE A 79 -29.90 16.69 -5.76
C ILE A 79 -30.75 17.78 -5.10
N ALA A 80 -31.71 17.38 -4.27
CA ALA A 80 -32.37 18.34 -3.41
C ALA A 80 -31.28 18.88 -2.49
N GLY A 81 -31.14 20.20 -2.35
CA GLY A 81 -30.05 20.86 -1.60
C GLY A 81 -30.00 20.57 -0.09
N ASP A 82 -30.58 19.46 0.37
CA ASP A 82 -30.74 18.99 1.75
C ASP A 82 -30.37 17.49 1.91
N GLU A 83 -29.86 16.82 0.87
CA GLU A 83 -29.48 15.40 0.97
C GLU A 83 -28.15 15.27 1.75
N ASN A 84 -28.19 14.52 2.87
CA ASN A 84 -27.02 14.28 3.73
C ASN A 84 -25.94 13.48 2.97
N ILE A 85 -24.67 13.86 3.16
CA ILE A 85 -23.51 13.24 2.52
C ILE A 85 -23.45 11.73 2.74
N GLU A 86 -23.78 11.26 3.94
CA GLU A 86 -23.79 9.82 4.28
C GLU A 86 -24.78 9.06 3.39
N SER A 87 -25.99 9.61 3.21
CA SER A 87 -27.02 9.01 2.33
C SER A 87 -26.62 9.02 0.85
N MET A 88 -25.84 10.01 0.41
CA MET A 88 -25.29 10.05 -0.95
C MET A 88 -24.23 8.96 -1.15
N LEU A 89 -23.35 8.74 -0.17
CA LEU A 89 -22.33 7.70 -0.19
C LEU A 89 -22.96 6.30 -0.12
N GLU A 90 -23.91 6.07 0.78
CA GLU A 90 -24.64 4.80 0.87
C GLU A 90 -25.35 4.44 -0.44
N ARG A 91 -25.92 5.43 -1.14
CA ARG A 91 -26.54 5.21 -2.46
C ARG A 91 -25.50 4.78 -3.50
N LEU A 92 -24.33 5.39 -3.52
CA LEU A 92 -23.22 4.99 -4.39
C LEU A 92 -22.78 3.55 -4.09
N ASP A 93 -22.69 3.20 -2.81
CA ASP A 93 -22.25 1.89 -2.36
C ASP A 93 -23.25 0.80 -2.76
N MET A 94 -24.55 1.06 -2.59
CA MET A 94 -25.62 0.17 -3.05
C MET A 94 -25.58 -0.03 -4.58
N LEU A 95 -25.32 1.02 -5.35
CA LEU A 95 -25.24 0.94 -6.80
C LEU A 95 -24.01 0.16 -7.27
N ARG A 96 -22.87 0.31 -6.58
CA ARG A 96 -21.62 -0.44 -6.87
C ARG A 96 -21.77 -1.94 -6.66
N GLN A 97 -22.59 -2.35 -5.70
CA GLN A 97 -22.86 -3.77 -5.41
C GLN A 97 -23.78 -4.43 -6.44
N GLN A 98 -24.44 -3.66 -7.31
CA GLN A 98 -25.35 -4.18 -8.33
C GLN A 98 -24.63 -4.37 -9.67
N ALA A 99 -24.66 -5.60 -10.19
CA ALA A 99 -24.05 -5.93 -11.48
C ALA A 99 -24.70 -5.14 -12.63
N GLY A 100 -23.88 -4.47 -13.45
CA GLY A 100 -24.32 -3.77 -14.66
C GLY A 100 -24.65 -2.28 -14.49
N ASN A 101 -24.47 -1.70 -13.29
CA ASN A 101 -24.80 -0.29 -13.01
C ASN A 101 -23.62 0.68 -13.18
N GLY A 102 -22.57 0.33 -13.92
CA GLY A 102 -21.35 1.15 -14.01
C GLY A 102 -21.61 2.59 -14.49
N GLU A 103 -22.55 2.78 -15.44
CA GLU A 103 -22.94 4.09 -15.94
C GLU A 103 -23.69 4.93 -14.86
N LEU A 104 -24.59 4.29 -14.10
CA LEU A 104 -25.31 4.94 -13.00
C LEU A 104 -24.39 5.28 -11.82
N VAL A 105 -23.40 4.43 -11.52
CA VAL A 105 -22.38 4.70 -10.50
C VAL A 105 -21.55 5.93 -10.91
N ALA A 106 -21.14 6.02 -12.17
CA ALA A 106 -20.40 7.17 -12.68
C ALA A 106 -21.23 8.45 -12.61
N GLU A 107 -22.50 8.41 -13.03
CA GLU A 107 -23.41 9.56 -12.96
C GLU A 107 -23.61 10.04 -11.52
N GLN A 108 -23.87 9.13 -10.57
CA GLN A 108 -24.03 9.49 -9.16
C GLN A 108 -22.72 10.02 -8.54
N PHE A 109 -21.57 9.54 -9.00
CA PHE A 109 -20.28 10.04 -8.54
C PHE A 109 -19.97 11.43 -9.08
N ASP A 110 -20.33 11.72 -10.34
CA ASP A 110 -20.24 13.07 -10.91
C ASP A 110 -21.17 14.06 -10.21
N ILE A 111 -22.37 13.60 -9.83
CA ILE A 111 -23.34 14.33 -9.02
C ILE A 111 -22.72 14.68 -7.66
N LEU A 112 -22.14 13.71 -6.96
CA LEU A 112 -21.46 13.92 -5.67
C LEU A 112 -20.28 14.90 -5.81
N LYS A 113 -19.41 14.71 -6.80
CA LYS A 113 -18.29 15.60 -7.09
C LYS A 113 -18.74 17.04 -7.29
N LYS A 114 -19.81 17.24 -8.07
CA LYS A 114 -20.38 18.56 -8.30
C LYS A 114 -20.97 19.16 -7.02
N ALA A 115 -21.61 18.35 -6.18
CA ALA A 115 -22.15 18.79 -4.90
C ALA A 115 -21.05 19.29 -3.96
N ILE A 116 -19.98 18.50 -3.78
CA ILE A 116 -18.81 18.88 -2.97
C ILE A 116 -18.16 20.16 -3.50
N ALA A 117 -17.96 20.26 -4.82
CA ALA A 117 -17.35 21.43 -5.43
C ALA A 117 -18.20 22.71 -5.34
N THR A 118 -19.51 22.59 -5.12
CA THR A 118 -20.44 23.74 -5.08
C THR A 118 -20.93 24.07 -3.67
N ASN A 119 -20.75 23.18 -2.71
CA ASN A 119 -21.15 23.36 -1.32
C ASN A 119 -20.00 22.99 -0.36
N PRO A 120 -19.25 23.97 0.16
CA PRO A 120 -18.17 23.74 1.11
C PRO A 120 -18.59 22.96 2.37
N GLN A 121 -19.85 23.13 2.83
CA GLN A 121 -20.35 22.41 4.00
C GLN A 121 -20.33 20.88 3.78
N LEU A 122 -20.59 20.41 2.56
CA LEU A 122 -20.53 18.97 2.27
C LEU A 122 -19.09 18.43 2.29
N ALA A 123 -18.10 19.27 2.04
CA ALA A 123 -16.70 18.89 2.20
C ALA A 123 -16.33 18.78 3.69
N ASP A 124 -16.81 19.71 4.52
CA ASP A 124 -16.64 19.65 5.98
C ASP A 124 -17.36 18.42 6.57
N ASP A 125 -18.59 18.15 6.12
CA ASP A 125 -19.36 16.97 6.56
C ASP A 125 -18.65 15.66 6.15
N LEU A 126 -17.98 15.62 4.98
CA LEU A 126 -17.14 14.48 4.58
C LEU A 126 -15.92 14.29 5.47
N ILE A 127 -15.27 15.39 5.85
CA ILE A 127 -14.12 15.39 6.76
C ILE A 127 -14.54 14.86 8.13
N ASP A 128 -15.65 15.35 8.67
CA ASP A 128 -16.21 14.90 9.94
C ASP A 128 -16.63 13.43 9.88
N LEU A 129 -17.24 13.00 8.78
CA LEU A 129 -17.59 11.60 8.56
C LEU A 129 -16.33 10.72 8.54
N LEU A 130 -15.30 11.10 7.79
CA LEU A 130 -14.05 10.34 7.70
C LEU A 130 -13.36 10.22 9.06
N TYR A 131 -13.34 11.30 9.85
CA TYR A 131 -12.77 11.32 11.19
C TYR A 131 -13.48 10.33 12.13
N ASN A 132 -14.81 10.29 12.10
CA ASN A 132 -15.62 9.48 13.01
C ASN A 132 -15.85 8.03 12.55
N THR A 133 -15.48 7.70 11.31
CA THR A 133 -15.75 6.37 10.73
C THR A 133 -14.58 5.40 10.99
N PRO A 134 -14.84 4.14 11.39
CA PRO A 134 -13.83 3.09 11.49
C PRO A 134 -13.12 2.81 10.15
N LEU A 135 -11.84 2.47 10.18
CA LEU A 135 -11.01 2.27 8.97
C LEU A 135 -11.53 1.11 8.10
N ASP A 136 -12.08 0.07 8.72
CA ASP A 136 -12.61 -1.13 8.08
C ASP A 136 -14.02 -0.95 7.49
N SER A 137 -14.64 0.22 7.72
CA SER A 137 -15.96 0.53 7.19
C SER A 137 -15.90 0.88 5.71
N HIS A 138 -16.88 0.38 4.95
CA HIS A 138 -17.08 0.79 3.56
C HIS A 138 -17.27 2.31 3.45
N LEU A 139 -17.93 2.93 4.44
CA LEU A 139 -18.12 4.39 4.49
C LEU A 139 -16.81 5.16 4.56
N PHE A 140 -15.77 4.63 5.23
CA PHE A 140 -14.46 5.25 5.26
C PHE A 140 -13.86 5.31 3.85
N SER A 141 -13.87 4.17 3.15
CA SER A 141 -13.34 4.08 1.78
C SER A 141 -14.11 4.98 0.80
N SER A 142 -15.44 5.06 0.95
CA SER A 142 -16.29 5.90 0.11
C SER A 142 -16.11 7.39 0.40
N ALA A 143 -16.00 7.78 1.67
CA ALA A 143 -15.70 9.15 2.06
C ALA A 143 -14.32 9.60 1.55
N LEU A 144 -13.30 8.75 1.70
CA LEU A 144 -11.95 9.01 1.19
C LEU A 144 -11.96 9.18 -0.34
N THR A 145 -12.64 8.29 -1.06
CA THR A 145 -12.79 8.39 -2.52
C THR A 145 -13.52 9.67 -2.94
N ALA A 146 -14.52 10.10 -2.16
CA ALA A 146 -15.24 11.34 -2.42
C ALA A 146 -14.35 12.57 -2.20
N LEU A 147 -13.55 12.58 -1.13
CA LEU A 147 -12.59 13.66 -0.87
C LEU A 147 -11.54 13.78 -1.96
N GLN A 148 -11.09 12.67 -2.57
CA GLN A 148 -10.16 12.68 -3.71
C GLN A 148 -10.68 13.44 -4.95
N THR A 149 -11.95 13.84 -4.96
CA THR A 149 -12.50 14.69 -6.02
C THR A 149 -12.17 16.18 -5.84
N LEU A 150 -11.71 16.58 -4.66
CA LEU A 150 -11.26 17.93 -4.35
C LEU A 150 -9.98 18.28 -5.12
N PRO A 151 -9.69 19.58 -5.33
CA PRO A 151 -8.37 20.02 -5.78
C PRO A 151 -7.27 19.48 -4.87
N ALA A 152 -6.12 19.11 -5.44
CA ALA A 152 -5.02 18.46 -4.71
C ALA A 152 -4.59 19.21 -3.44
N GLN A 153 -4.53 20.54 -3.48
CA GLN A 153 -4.18 21.36 -2.30
C GLN A 153 -5.22 21.26 -1.19
N ASP A 154 -6.51 21.24 -1.53
CA ASP A 154 -7.61 21.16 -0.56
C ASP A 154 -7.72 19.74 0.01
N LEU A 155 -7.50 18.73 -0.83
CA LEU A 155 -7.41 17.32 -0.41
C LEU A 155 -6.27 17.12 0.59
N ASP A 156 -5.05 17.56 0.23
CA ASP A 156 -3.87 17.40 1.08
C ASP A 156 -4.07 18.11 2.42
N PHE A 157 -4.62 19.33 2.40
CA PHE A 157 -4.94 20.08 3.60
C PHE A 157 -5.96 19.34 4.49
N ALA A 158 -7.05 18.81 3.91
CA ALA A 158 -8.07 18.07 4.63
C ALA A 158 -7.50 16.79 5.25
N LEU A 159 -6.84 15.95 4.47
CA LEU A 159 -6.29 14.68 4.94
C LEU A 159 -5.21 14.89 6.00
N LEU A 160 -4.32 15.87 5.81
CA LEU A 160 -3.29 16.21 6.80
C LEU A 160 -3.92 16.72 8.10
N SER A 161 -4.92 17.59 8.02
CA SER A 161 -5.61 18.13 9.21
C SER A 161 -6.27 17.04 10.06
N ILE A 162 -6.84 16.01 9.41
CA ILE A 162 -7.41 14.85 10.11
C ILE A 162 -6.28 13.98 10.66
N ALA A 163 -5.23 13.71 9.88
CA ALA A 163 -4.09 12.91 10.32
C ALA A 163 -3.42 13.53 11.57
N GLU A 164 -3.25 14.84 11.60
CA GLU A 164 -2.66 15.57 12.74
C GLU A 164 -3.44 15.33 14.06
N GLN A 165 -4.75 15.05 14.01
CA GLN A 165 -5.54 14.70 15.20
C GLN A 165 -5.13 13.36 15.84
N TYR A 166 -4.52 12.47 15.05
CA TYR A 166 -4.10 11.14 15.50
C TYR A 166 -2.66 11.09 16.01
N GLU A 167 -1.86 12.15 15.84
CA GLU A 167 -0.44 12.18 16.24
C GLU A 167 -0.24 11.87 17.74
N GLY A 168 -1.20 12.26 18.59
CA GLY A 168 -1.17 11.97 20.04
C GLY A 168 -1.67 10.58 20.45
N ALA A 169 -2.17 9.78 19.51
CA ALA A 169 -2.85 8.50 19.77
C ALA A 169 -2.22 7.31 19.04
N LEU A 170 -0.98 7.43 18.55
CA LEU A 170 -0.31 6.43 17.71
C LEU A 170 0.00 5.09 18.42
N GLU A 171 -0.11 5.05 19.75
CA GLU A 171 -0.06 3.80 20.52
C GLU A 171 -1.26 2.90 20.21
N ASN A 172 -2.42 3.48 19.89
CA ASN A 172 -3.59 2.75 19.44
C ASN A 172 -3.40 2.29 17.98
N VAL A 173 -3.61 0.99 17.74
CA VAL A 173 -3.42 0.37 16.41
C VAL A 173 -4.33 1.01 15.35
N GLU A 174 -5.62 1.17 15.64
CA GLU A 174 -6.59 1.76 14.70
C GLU A 174 -6.23 3.22 14.39
N SER A 175 -5.88 4.01 15.41
CA SER A 175 -5.45 5.40 15.22
C SER A 175 -4.18 5.51 14.36
N ARG A 176 -3.21 4.61 14.58
CA ARG A 176 -1.98 4.55 13.77
C ARG A 176 -2.25 4.14 12.32
N GLU A 177 -3.09 3.13 12.11
CA GLU A 177 -3.46 2.69 10.75
C GLU A 177 -4.24 3.79 10.02
N LYS A 178 -5.17 4.48 10.69
CA LYS A 178 -5.86 5.65 10.12
C LYS A 178 -4.89 6.77 9.79
N PHE A 179 -3.97 7.10 10.70
CA PHE A 179 -2.94 8.10 10.48
C PHE A 179 -2.14 7.82 9.19
N LEU A 180 -1.61 6.60 9.05
CA LEU A 180 -0.86 6.21 7.85
C LEU A 180 -1.73 6.17 6.60
N ALA A 181 -2.96 5.65 6.69
CA ALA A 181 -3.90 5.60 5.57
C ALA A 181 -4.27 7.00 5.03
N LEU A 182 -4.44 7.98 5.92
CA LEU A 182 -4.72 9.37 5.53
C LEU A 182 -3.51 9.97 4.81
N LEU A 183 -2.31 9.82 5.38
CA LEU A 183 -1.09 10.38 4.84
C LEU A 183 -0.69 9.75 3.50
N THR A 184 -0.87 8.45 3.31
CA THR A 184 -0.61 7.76 2.03
C THR A 184 -1.54 8.21 0.89
N ASN A 185 -2.67 8.83 1.22
CA ASN A 185 -3.61 9.38 0.23
C ASN A 185 -3.38 10.87 -0.04
N THR A 186 -2.38 11.48 0.60
CA THR A 186 -1.92 12.82 0.22
C THR A 186 -1.11 12.75 -1.08
N SER A 187 -1.23 13.79 -1.89
CA SER A 187 -0.55 13.90 -3.18
C SER A 187 0.80 14.63 -3.09
N GLY A 188 0.97 15.47 -2.07
CA GLY A 188 2.15 16.26 -1.80
C GLY A 188 3.17 15.61 -0.85
N THR A 189 4.31 16.28 -0.71
CA THR A 189 5.28 15.97 0.34
C THR A 189 4.74 16.42 1.70
N ILE A 190 4.90 15.59 2.73
CA ILE A 190 4.52 15.93 4.11
C ILE A 190 5.61 16.82 4.70
N ASP A 191 5.40 18.13 4.71
CA ASP A 191 6.37 19.10 5.24
C ASP A 191 6.10 19.50 6.70
N SER A 192 5.00 19.02 7.29
CA SER A 192 4.64 19.30 8.68
C SER A 192 5.63 18.61 9.63
N LYS A 193 6.45 19.42 10.34
CA LYS A 193 7.44 18.89 11.29
C LYS A 193 6.81 18.00 12.38
N PRO A 194 5.68 18.36 13.02
CA PRO A 194 4.97 17.47 13.94
C PRO A 194 4.64 16.11 13.31
N THR A 195 4.09 16.11 12.09
CA THR A 195 3.73 14.89 11.37
C THR A 195 4.94 14.03 11.01
N VAL A 196 6.04 14.65 10.59
CA VAL A 196 7.31 13.92 10.37
C VAL A 196 7.79 13.29 11.67
N GLN A 197 7.73 13.99 12.80
CA GLN A 197 8.13 13.43 14.10
C GLN A 197 7.19 12.31 14.56
N ALA A 198 5.89 12.41 14.29
CA ALA A 198 4.93 11.35 14.51
C ALA A 198 5.25 10.09 13.67
N LEU A 199 5.64 10.26 12.40
CA LEU A 199 6.09 9.16 11.55
C LEU A 199 7.37 8.51 12.10
N LEU A 200 8.35 9.31 12.55
CA LEU A 200 9.56 8.78 13.20
C LEU A 200 9.25 8.04 14.49
N HIS A 201 8.30 8.55 15.28
CA HIS A 201 7.85 7.87 16.49
C HIS A 201 7.29 6.48 16.18
N ILE A 202 6.52 6.30 15.10
CA ILE A 202 6.05 4.97 14.65
C ILE A 202 7.23 4.03 14.34
N VAL A 203 8.29 4.56 13.73
CA VAL A 203 9.50 3.77 13.38
C VAL A 203 10.23 3.29 14.63
N ASP A 204 10.32 4.15 15.65
CA ASP A 204 10.99 3.86 16.91
C ASP A 204 10.20 2.93 17.84
N MET A 205 8.91 2.71 17.59
CA MET A 205 8.08 1.82 18.41
C MET A 205 8.47 0.34 18.23
N GLU A 206 8.92 -0.30 19.31
CA GLU A 206 9.27 -1.74 19.32
C GLU A 206 8.09 -2.66 18.99
N ALA A 207 6.87 -2.28 19.42
CA ALA A 207 5.67 -3.11 19.25
C ALA A 207 5.08 -3.06 17.82
N VAL A 208 5.65 -2.26 16.93
CA VAL A 208 5.19 -2.08 15.55
C VAL A 208 5.97 -3.00 14.62
N ASP A 209 5.25 -3.69 13.73
CA ASP A 209 5.87 -4.60 12.78
C ASP A 209 6.64 -3.86 11.67
N ALA A 210 7.56 -4.58 11.02
CA ALA A 210 8.41 -4.01 9.98
C ALA A 210 7.63 -3.40 8.81
N SER A 211 6.47 -3.93 8.43
CA SER A 211 5.70 -3.40 7.30
C SER A 211 5.18 -2.00 7.61
N THR A 212 4.61 -1.83 8.80
CA THR A 212 4.10 -0.54 9.28
C THR A 212 5.25 0.48 9.44
N LYS A 213 6.42 0.05 9.94
CA LYS A 213 7.61 0.92 10.01
C LYS A 213 8.06 1.39 8.62
N LEU A 214 8.08 0.49 7.64
CA LEU A 214 8.45 0.82 6.26
C LEU A 214 7.44 1.75 5.59
N GLU A 215 6.15 1.59 5.87
CA GLU A 215 5.09 2.49 5.40
C GLU A 215 5.29 3.91 5.96
N ALA A 216 5.56 4.04 7.26
CA ALA A 216 5.89 5.33 7.86
C ALA A 216 7.15 5.96 7.23
N LEU A 217 8.22 5.18 7.04
CA LEU A 217 9.44 5.66 6.39
C LEU A 217 9.24 6.04 4.92
N HIS A 218 8.31 5.39 4.21
CA HIS A 218 8.00 5.75 2.83
C HIS A 218 7.53 7.22 2.74
N LEU A 219 6.73 7.65 3.72
CA LEU A 219 6.16 8.99 3.82
C LEU A 219 7.17 10.08 4.23
N VAL A 220 8.29 9.71 4.86
CA VAL A 220 9.32 10.67 5.32
C VAL A 220 10.39 10.89 4.27
N GLN A 221 10.69 12.15 3.92
CA GLN A 221 11.79 12.45 3.00
C GLN A 221 13.14 12.59 3.71
N PRO A 222 14.23 11.97 3.21
CA PRO A 222 15.53 12.03 3.89
C PRO A 222 16.09 13.44 4.12
N HIS A 223 15.77 14.40 3.25
CA HIS A 223 16.25 15.79 3.37
C HIS A 223 15.55 16.61 4.46
N GLN A 224 14.46 16.08 5.02
CA GLN A 224 13.74 16.70 6.14
C GLN A 224 14.37 16.35 7.50
N LEU A 225 15.31 15.40 7.52
CA LEU A 225 15.88 14.84 8.72
C LEU A 225 17.30 15.34 8.99
N PHE A 226 17.65 15.47 10.26
CA PHE A 226 19.02 15.67 10.69
C PHE A 226 19.84 14.38 10.55
N GLU A 227 21.17 14.51 10.56
CA GLU A 227 22.08 13.35 10.44
C GLU A 227 21.89 12.35 11.58
N GLU A 228 21.58 12.84 12.79
CA GLU A 228 21.34 12.00 13.95
C GLU A 228 20.07 11.13 13.77
N GLU A 229 19.00 11.70 13.23
CA GLU A 229 17.74 10.99 12.95
C GLU A 229 17.95 9.94 11.85
N LYS A 230 18.62 10.33 10.75
CA LYS A 230 18.99 9.39 9.68
C LYS A 230 19.87 8.25 10.21
N HIS A 231 20.80 8.53 11.12
CA HIS A 231 21.63 7.50 11.72
C HIS A 231 20.81 6.50 12.53
N GLY A 232 19.86 6.96 13.35
CA GLY A 232 18.94 6.09 14.09
C GLY A 232 18.13 5.17 13.17
N ILE A 233 17.54 5.74 12.11
CA ILE A 233 16.80 4.98 11.09
C ILE A 233 17.68 3.92 10.44
N ARG A 234 18.92 4.27 10.06
CA ARG A 234 19.85 3.29 9.46
C ARG A 234 20.18 2.14 10.40
N ILE A 235 20.37 2.41 11.69
CA ILE A 235 20.60 1.35 12.68
C ILE A 235 19.40 0.41 12.74
N GLU A 236 18.18 0.96 12.86
CA GLU A 236 16.94 0.18 12.92
C GLU A 236 16.77 -0.68 11.66
N LEU A 237 16.93 -0.09 10.47
CA LEU A 237 16.80 -0.80 9.20
C LEU A 237 17.86 -1.90 9.02
N THR A 238 19.09 -1.66 9.49
CA THR A 238 20.14 -2.69 9.47
C THR A 238 19.78 -3.85 10.38
N GLN A 239 19.28 -3.57 11.58
CA GLN A 239 18.79 -4.60 12.50
C GLN A 239 17.64 -5.39 11.89
N LEU A 240 16.69 -4.73 11.22
CA LEU A 240 15.60 -5.42 10.52
C LEU A 240 16.13 -6.34 9.42
N ILE A 241 17.13 -5.92 8.64
CA ILE A 241 17.75 -6.76 7.61
C ILE A 241 18.44 -7.98 8.23
N ASP A 242 19.15 -7.81 9.33
CA ASP A 242 19.96 -8.86 9.95
C ASP A 242 19.11 -9.91 10.71
N HIS A 243 17.92 -9.53 11.20
CA HIS A 243 17.08 -10.40 12.03
C HIS A 243 15.80 -10.90 11.34
N SER A 244 15.46 -10.39 10.15
CA SER A 244 14.27 -10.81 9.42
C SER A 244 14.55 -11.95 8.43
N PRO A 245 13.52 -12.73 8.06
CA PRO A 245 13.59 -13.63 6.91
C PRO A 245 14.06 -12.90 5.64
N ALA A 246 14.82 -13.58 4.79
CA ALA A 246 15.46 -12.97 3.61
C ALA A 246 14.51 -12.16 2.70
N ASN A 247 13.28 -12.65 2.50
CA ASN A 247 12.28 -11.97 1.67
C ASN A 247 11.72 -10.69 2.33
N GLU A 248 11.66 -10.65 3.65
CA GLU A 248 11.24 -9.47 4.41
C GLU A 248 12.38 -8.46 4.47
N ALA A 249 13.59 -8.92 4.77
CA ALA A 249 14.81 -8.12 4.73
C ALA A 249 15.01 -7.43 3.37
N ALA A 250 14.72 -8.12 2.26
CA ALA A 250 14.79 -7.55 0.92
C ALA A 250 13.90 -6.31 0.74
N LYS A 251 12.73 -6.24 1.40
CA LYS A 251 11.84 -5.06 1.34
C LYS A 251 12.39 -3.85 2.09
N VAL A 252 13.29 -4.08 3.05
CA VAL A 252 13.91 -3.05 3.89
C VAL A 252 15.07 -2.35 3.16
N VAL A 253 15.77 -3.09 2.29
CA VAL A 253 16.98 -2.61 1.57
C VAL A 253 16.78 -1.26 0.86
N PRO A 254 15.71 -1.03 0.07
CA PRO A 254 15.53 0.25 -0.60
C PRO A 254 15.43 1.44 0.37
N GLN A 255 14.79 1.24 1.53
CA GLN A 255 14.71 2.28 2.55
C GLN A 255 16.08 2.52 3.19
N LEU A 256 16.85 1.47 3.50
CA LEU A 256 18.20 1.65 4.06
C LEU A 256 19.09 2.47 3.12
N LEU A 257 19.02 2.18 1.81
CA LEU A 257 19.79 2.90 0.80
C LEU A 257 19.33 4.36 0.65
N ARG A 258 18.01 4.60 0.67
CA ARG A 258 17.41 5.95 0.62
C ARG A 258 17.84 6.83 1.78
N PHE A 259 17.89 6.30 3.00
CA PHE A 259 18.34 7.02 4.20
C PHE A 259 19.86 6.97 4.42
N SER A 260 20.60 6.31 3.53
CA SER A 260 22.06 6.37 3.47
C SER A 260 22.53 7.60 2.70
N ASP A 261 23.51 8.29 3.28
CA ASP A 261 24.14 9.46 2.66
C ASP A 261 24.89 9.05 1.39
N GLN A 262 24.95 9.95 0.41
CA GLN A 262 25.48 9.65 -0.91
C GLN A 262 26.91 9.10 -0.89
N GLU A 263 27.73 9.53 0.08
CA GLU A 263 29.10 9.05 0.27
C GLU A 263 29.16 7.62 0.84
N HIS A 264 28.21 7.23 1.69
CA HIS A 264 28.19 5.94 2.38
C HIS A 264 27.33 4.89 1.66
N ARG A 265 26.36 5.32 0.86
CA ARG A 265 25.43 4.44 0.14
C ARG A 265 26.13 3.37 -0.70
N PRO A 266 27.22 3.66 -1.45
CA PRO A 266 27.96 2.63 -2.17
C PRO A 266 28.54 1.56 -1.24
N ALA A 267 29.18 1.95 -0.13
CA ALA A 267 29.75 0.99 0.82
C ALA A 267 28.67 0.09 1.44
N VAL A 268 27.51 0.66 1.81
CA VAL A 268 26.35 -0.10 2.32
C VAL A 268 25.82 -1.07 1.27
N ALA A 269 25.63 -0.62 0.03
CA ALA A 269 25.20 -1.47 -1.07
C ALA A 269 26.19 -2.61 -1.35
N SER A 270 27.50 -2.34 -1.25
CA SER A 270 28.58 -3.32 -1.43
C SER A 270 28.50 -4.43 -0.38
N ASP A 271 28.30 -4.08 0.89
CA ASP A 271 28.12 -5.06 1.97
C ASP A 271 26.91 -5.97 1.73
N LEU A 272 25.79 -5.38 1.30
CA LEU A 272 24.55 -6.10 1.02
C LEU A 272 24.64 -6.99 -0.23
N LEU A 273 25.52 -6.68 -1.18
CA LEU A 273 25.79 -7.51 -2.37
C LEU A 273 26.72 -8.70 -2.10
N SER A 274 27.36 -8.75 -0.93
CA SER A 274 28.31 -9.80 -0.59
C SER A 274 27.70 -11.21 -0.70
N GLN A 275 28.53 -12.19 -1.07
CA GLN A 275 28.08 -13.59 -1.29
C GLN A 275 27.54 -14.27 -0.04
N HIS A 276 27.77 -13.69 1.15
CA HIS A 276 27.25 -14.19 2.42
C HIS A 276 25.80 -13.76 2.67
N ARG A 277 25.29 -12.77 1.94
CA ARG A 277 23.90 -12.33 2.03
C ARG A 277 23.00 -13.23 1.18
N ALA A 278 21.76 -13.37 1.62
CA ALA A 278 20.77 -14.14 0.88
C ALA A 278 20.43 -13.46 -0.47
N ASN A 279 20.16 -14.26 -1.50
CA ASN A 279 19.88 -13.74 -2.85
C ASN A 279 18.75 -12.68 -2.89
N PRO A 280 17.64 -12.78 -2.13
CA PRO A 280 16.62 -11.73 -2.13
C PRO A 280 17.15 -10.34 -1.72
N ILE A 281 18.06 -10.29 -0.74
CA ILE A 281 18.69 -9.05 -0.28
C ILE A 281 19.59 -8.49 -1.38
N ARG A 282 20.42 -9.36 -1.96
CA ARG A 282 21.34 -8.98 -3.06
C ARG A 282 20.56 -8.47 -4.28
N ASN A 283 19.43 -9.11 -4.63
CA ASN A 283 18.54 -8.66 -5.71
C ASN A 283 17.95 -7.29 -5.44
N ALA A 284 17.49 -7.02 -4.22
CA ALA A 284 16.96 -5.70 -3.88
C ALA A 284 18.00 -4.57 -4.10
N VAL A 285 19.30 -4.84 -3.87
CA VAL A 285 20.36 -3.88 -4.20
C VAL A 285 20.52 -3.70 -5.71
N LEU A 286 20.47 -4.80 -6.47
CA LEU A 286 20.53 -4.77 -7.93
C LEU A 286 19.35 -3.98 -8.53
N ASP A 287 18.14 -4.16 -8.00
CA ASP A 287 16.96 -3.40 -8.40
C ASP A 287 17.13 -1.90 -8.11
N SER A 288 17.67 -1.54 -6.94
CA SER A 288 17.99 -0.14 -6.58
C SER A 288 19.11 0.48 -7.42
N LEU A 289 20.03 -0.34 -7.96
CA LEU A 289 21.03 0.12 -8.93
C LEU A 289 20.39 0.35 -10.31
N ALA A 290 19.51 -0.55 -10.75
CA ALA A 290 18.82 -0.46 -12.03
C ALA A 290 17.84 0.72 -12.10
N SER A 291 17.19 1.07 -10.98
CA SER A 291 16.29 2.22 -10.87
C SER A 291 17.02 3.57 -10.84
N GLY A 292 18.32 3.58 -10.53
CA GLY A 292 19.13 4.79 -10.34
C GLY A 292 19.10 5.37 -8.92
N ASP A 293 18.55 4.65 -7.93
CA ASP A 293 18.54 5.09 -6.52
C ASP A 293 19.94 5.09 -5.89
N ILE A 294 20.83 4.23 -6.41
CA ILE A 294 22.27 4.22 -6.09
C ILE A 294 23.05 4.79 -7.27
N SER A 295 23.95 5.74 -7.01
CA SER A 295 24.85 6.28 -8.03
C SER A 295 25.81 5.20 -8.55
N ALA A 296 25.99 5.17 -9.88
CA ALA A 296 26.97 4.33 -10.54
C ALA A 296 28.40 4.78 -10.17
N THR A 297 28.99 4.14 -9.16
CA THR A 297 30.36 4.40 -8.70
C THR A 297 31.31 3.29 -9.13
N GLU A 298 32.61 3.58 -9.18
CA GLU A 298 33.63 2.55 -9.47
C GLU A 298 33.60 1.39 -8.47
N GLU A 299 33.24 1.65 -7.20
CA GLU A 299 33.06 0.60 -6.20
C GLU A 299 31.92 -0.37 -6.58
N MET A 300 30.76 0.17 -6.99
CA MET A 300 29.63 -0.64 -7.47
C MET A 300 29.97 -1.37 -8.75
N LYS A 301 30.67 -0.73 -9.68
CA LYS A 301 31.13 -1.38 -10.91
C LYS A 301 32.02 -2.59 -10.59
N ASN A 302 32.97 -2.45 -9.66
CA ASN A 302 33.85 -3.54 -9.26
C ASN A 302 33.09 -4.69 -8.57
N ALA A 303 32.14 -4.38 -7.69
CA ALA A 303 31.30 -5.37 -7.03
C ALA A 303 30.47 -6.17 -8.06
N LEU A 304 29.81 -5.46 -8.99
CA LEU A 304 29.04 -6.08 -10.07
C LEU A 304 29.92 -6.90 -11.02
N MET A 305 31.11 -6.40 -11.38
CA MET A 305 32.07 -7.14 -12.20
C MET A 305 32.49 -8.46 -11.53
N ALA A 306 32.65 -8.48 -10.20
CA ALA A 306 32.97 -9.70 -9.47
C ALA A 306 31.82 -10.73 -9.55
N ILE A 307 30.56 -10.28 -9.40
CA ILE A 307 29.36 -11.12 -9.52
C ILE A 307 29.20 -11.62 -10.96
N ALA A 308 29.25 -10.73 -11.95
CA ALA A 308 29.12 -11.01 -13.38
C ALA A 308 30.16 -12.02 -13.90
N ASN A 309 31.37 -11.99 -13.31
CA ASN A 309 32.46 -12.89 -13.65
C ASN A 309 32.45 -14.21 -12.87
N ASN A 310 31.61 -14.38 -11.85
CA ASN A 310 31.46 -15.65 -11.14
C ASN A 310 30.34 -16.50 -11.77
N PRO A 311 30.65 -17.56 -12.53
CA PRO A 311 29.62 -18.37 -13.19
C PRO A 311 28.76 -19.18 -12.20
N ASN A 312 29.23 -19.35 -10.96
CA ASN A 312 28.48 -20.04 -9.91
C ASN A 312 27.57 -19.10 -9.11
N ASP A 313 27.62 -17.79 -9.39
CA ASP A 313 26.73 -16.83 -8.76
C ASP A 313 25.43 -16.75 -9.53
N ASN A 314 24.30 -17.02 -8.86
CA ASN A 314 22.98 -17.01 -9.48
C ASN A 314 22.58 -15.62 -10.02
N LEU A 315 23.28 -14.57 -9.58
CA LEU A 315 23.02 -13.18 -9.98
C LEU A 315 23.95 -12.70 -11.10
N ASN A 316 24.77 -13.58 -11.67
CA ASN A 316 25.75 -13.24 -12.69
C ASN A 316 25.12 -12.54 -13.92
N HIS A 317 23.97 -13.02 -14.41
CA HIS A 317 23.29 -12.46 -15.57
C HIS A 317 22.68 -11.09 -15.29
N GLU A 318 22.10 -10.92 -14.10
CA GLU A 318 21.48 -9.66 -13.68
C GLU A 318 22.54 -8.58 -13.44
N ALA A 319 23.65 -8.93 -12.81
CA ALA A 319 24.80 -8.05 -12.65
C ALA A 319 25.38 -7.61 -14.01
N ARG A 320 25.43 -8.50 -15.01
CA ARG A 320 25.84 -8.15 -16.39
C ARG A 320 24.89 -7.14 -17.03
N ALA A 321 23.59 -7.39 -16.95
CA ALA A 321 22.59 -6.50 -17.52
C ALA A 321 22.67 -5.09 -16.92
N ILE A 322 22.87 -4.99 -15.61
CA ILE A 322 23.02 -3.70 -14.91
C ILE A 322 24.32 -3.01 -15.31
N LEU A 323 25.44 -3.73 -15.42
CA LEU A 323 26.71 -3.17 -15.90
C LEU A 323 26.58 -2.57 -17.30
N GLU A 324 25.88 -3.24 -18.21
CA GLU A 324 25.67 -2.76 -19.58
C GLU A 324 24.70 -1.57 -19.65
N TYR A 325 23.73 -1.51 -18.73
CA TYR A 325 22.71 -0.47 -18.71
C TYR A 325 23.12 0.80 -17.96
N ALA A 326 23.76 0.65 -16.79
CA ALA A 326 23.98 1.74 -15.83
C ALA A 326 25.43 2.22 -15.73
N PHE A 327 26.39 1.53 -16.36
CA PHE A 327 27.81 1.86 -16.25
C PHE A 327 28.47 2.08 -17.62
N GLU A 328 29.42 3.02 -17.67
CA GLU A 328 30.32 3.14 -18.81
C GLU A 328 31.42 2.08 -18.70
N LEU A 329 31.40 1.12 -19.63
CA LEU A 329 32.38 0.03 -19.69
C LEU A 329 33.47 0.34 -20.73
N ASN A 330 34.73 0.17 -20.33
CA ASN A 330 35.84 0.20 -21.27
C ASN A 330 35.91 -1.10 -22.09
N LYS A 331 36.72 -1.09 -23.16
CA LYS A 331 36.84 -2.24 -24.07
C LYS A 331 37.27 -3.53 -23.35
N GLN A 332 38.19 -3.45 -22.38
CA GLN A 332 38.66 -4.61 -21.65
C GLN A 332 37.56 -5.19 -20.74
N GLU A 333 36.79 -4.33 -20.08
CA GLU A 333 35.64 -4.73 -19.26
C GLU A 333 34.55 -5.39 -20.13
N TYR A 334 34.25 -4.79 -21.29
CA TYR A 334 33.30 -5.36 -22.24
C TYR A 334 33.74 -6.73 -22.76
N ASP A 335 35.02 -6.88 -23.14
CA ASP A 335 35.58 -8.15 -23.61
C ASP A 335 35.53 -9.23 -22.51
N GLN A 336 35.71 -8.86 -21.23
CA GLN A 336 35.56 -9.80 -20.10
C GLN A 336 34.14 -10.35 -19.99
N LEU A 337 33.13 -9.49 -20.18
CA LEU A 337 31.72 -9.91 -20.14
C LEU A 337 31.35 -10.74 -21.38
N ALA A 338 31.86 -10.39 -22.56
CA ALA A 338 31.58 -11.06 -23.84
C ALA A 338 32.23 -12.45 -23.97
N VAL A 339 33.45 -12.65 -23.46
CA VAL A 339 34.20 -13.92 -23.57
C VAL A 339 33.50 -15.10 -22.87
N LYS A 340 32.64 -14.84 -21.88
CA LYS A 340 31.89 -15.89 -21.19
C LYS A 340 30.53 -16.24 -21.80
N TYR A 341 29.93 -15.37 -22.61
CA TYR A 341 28.68 -15.69 -23.32
C TYR A 341 28.87 -16.79 -24.38
N ASN A 342 30.05 -16.83 -25.01
CA ASN A 342 30.39 -17.80 -26.05
C ASN A 342 30.88 -19.18 -25.53
N ARG A 343 30.85 -19.42 -24.22
CA ARG A 343 31.17 -20.75 -23.64
C ARG A 343 29.93 -21.49 -23.11
N GLU A 344 28.76 -20.86 -23.12
CA GLU A 344 27.50 -21.41 -22.61
C GLU A 344 26.46 -21.68 -23.72
N LEU A 345 26.81 -21.44 -24.99
CA LEU A 345 26.15 -21.94 -26.20
C LEU A 345 27.00 -23.05 -26.82
#